data_AF-A0A6B2LWE2-F1
#
_entry.id   AF-A0A6B2LWE2-F1
#
_cell.length_a   1.000
_cell.length_b   1.000
_cell.length_c   1.000
_cell.angle_alpha   90.00
_cell.angle_beta   90.00
_cell.angle_gamma   90.00
#
_symmetry.space_group_name_H-M   'P 1'
#
loop_
_entity.id
_entity.type
_entity.pdbx_description
1 polymer ?
#
loop_
_entity_poly.entity_id
_entity_poly.type
_entity_poly.pdbx_seq_one_letter_code
_entity_poly.pdbx_strand_id
1 'polypeptide(L)' 'MNSTLTNLNLSNNQIGNDGANWISQSLRTNSTLTRLNLSVNEIGDDGAKSIS' A
#
# COMPACT_ATOMS: atom_id res chain seq x y z
N MET A 1 3.35 11.52 -10.48
CA MET A 1 2.46 10.34 -10.57
C MET A 1 3.17 9.28 -11.39
N ASN A 2 3.25 8.05 -10.90
CA ASN A 2 3.73 6.93 -11.71
C ASN A 2 2.55 6.46 -12.58
N SER A 3 2.67 6.60 -13.90
CA SER A 3 1.61 6.35 -14.88
C SER A 3 1.80 5.05 -15.67
N THR A 4 2.76 4.21 -15.29
CA THR A 4 3.05 2.95 -15.98
C THR A 4 3.10 1.74 -15.04
N LEU A 5 3.28 1.97 -13.73
CA LEU A 5 3.38 0.89 -12.76
C LEU A 5 2.02 0.27 -12.47
N THR A 6 1.81 -0.92 -13.01
CA THR A 6 0.56 -1.68 -12.87
C THR A 6 0.58 -2.69 -11.72
N ASN A 7 1.77 -3.09 -11.26
CA ASN A 7 1.94 -4.08 -10.20
C ASN A 7 3.07 -3.63 -9.26
N LEU A 8 2.84 -3.69 -7.96
CA LEU A 8 3.80 -3.33 -6.92
C LEU A 8 3.80 -4.39 -5.82
N ASN A 9 4.97 -4.99 -5.56
CA ASN A 9 5.15 -5.93 -4.47
C ASN A 9 6.01 -5.29 -3.38
N LEU A 10 5.42 -5.06 -2.22
CA LEU A 10 6.08 -4.56 -1.01
C LEU A 10 6.01 -5.58 0.12
N SER A 11 5.83 -6.87 -0.17
CA SER A 11 5.81 -7.89 0.89
C SER A 11 7.11 -7.93 1.69
N ASN A 12 7.02 -8.21 2.99
CA ASN A 12 8.17 -8.35 3.90
C ASN A 12 9.02 -7.08 4.10
N ASN A 13 8.40 -5.90 4.25
CA ASN A 13 9.09 -4.60 4.41
C ASN A 13 8.79 -3.84 5.72
N GLN A 14 8.15 -4.46 6.72
CA GLN A 14 7.87 -3.83 8.02
C GLN A 14 7.18 -2.45 7.93
N ILE A 15 6.26 -2.29 6.98
CA ILE A 15 5.59 -1.01 6.68
C ILE A 15 4.83 -0.45 7.89
N GLY A 16 4.23 -1.32 8.71
CA GLY A 16 3.44 -0.93 9.87
C GLY A 16 2.17 -0.14 9.54
N ASN A 17 1.49 0.34 10.59
CA ASN A 17 0.24 1.12 10.44
C ASN A 17 0.47 2.47 9.77
N ASP A 18 1.55 3.16 10.13
CA ASP A 18 1.84 4.49 9.56
C ASP A 18 2.13 4.38 8.06
N GLY A 19 2.99 3.44 7.67
CA GLY A 19 3.28 3.22 6.25
C GLY A 19 2.03 2.80 5.46
N ALA A 20 1.14 2.00 6.05
CA ALA A 20 -0.15 1.65 5.46
C ALA A 20 -1.03 2.89 5.19
N ASN A 21 -1.04 3.86 6.10
CA ASN A 21 -1.74 5.13 5.91
C ASN A 21 -1.16 5.93 4.74
N TRP A 22 0.16 6.08 4.68
CA TRP A 22 0.84 6.74 3.56
C TRP A 22 0.56 6.07 2.22
N ILE A 23 0.57 4.74 2.18
CA ILE A 23 0.25 3.96 0.99
C ILE A 23 -1.18 4.27 0.54
N SER A 24 -2.16 4.22 1.44
CA SER A 24 -3.56 4.57 1.15
C SER A 24 -3.70 5.97 0.53
N GLN A 25 -3.02 6.97 1.10
CA GLN A 25 -3.03 8.33 0.56
C GLN A 25 -2.42 8.39 -0.84
N SER A 26 -1.31 7.67 -1.08
CA SER A 26 -0.66 7.62 -2.38
C SER A 26 -1.55 6.96 -3.45
N LEU A 27 -2.28 5.91 -3.08
CA LEU A 27 -3.17 5.16 -3.97
C LEU A 27 -4.36 6.00 -4.46
N ARG A 28 -4.86 6.96 -3.67
CA ARG A 28 -5.94 7.88 -4.09
C ARG A 28 -5.60 8.67 -5.36
N THR A 29 -4.32 8.87 -5.62
CA THR A 29 -3.82 9.60 -6.81
C THR A 29 -3.20 8.69 -7.86
N ASN A 30 -3.12 7.38 -7.60
CA ASN A 30 -2.58 6.40 -8.53
C ASN A 30 -3.71 5.79 -9.37
N SER A 31 -3.72 6.07 -10.67
CA SER A 31 -4.73 5.57 -11.61
C SER A 31 -4.30 4.33 -12.40
N THR A 32 -3.08 3.83 -12.19
CA THR A 32 -2.48 2.78 -13.05
C THR A 32 -2.15 1.50 -12.30
N LEU A 33 -1.97 1.57 -10.98
CA LEU A 33 -1.69 0.40 -10.16
C LEU A 33 -2.94 -0.48 -10.05
N THR A 34 -2.82 -1.72 -10.49
CA THR A 34 -3.89 -2.72 -10.48
C THR A 34 -3.64 -3.83 -9.46
N ARG A 35 -2.39 -4.04 -9.03
CA ARG A 35 -2.03 -5.01 -8.01
C ARG A 35 -1.02 -4.42 -7.03
N LEU A 36 -1.35 -4.57 -5.76
CA LEU A 36 -0.48 -4.21 -4.64
C LEU A 36 -0.39 -5.39 -3.69
N ASN A 37 0.83 -5.88 -3.42
CA ASN A 37 1.08 -6.91 -2.42
C ASN A 37 1.71 -6.29 -1.17
N LEU A 38 1.00 -6.37 -0.04
CA LEU A 38 1.45 -5.91 1.28
C LEU A 38 1.56 -7.05 2.29
N SER A 39 1.68 -8.30 1.85
CA SER A 39 1.81 -9.42 2.79
C SER A 39 3.02 -9.28 3.71
N VAL A 40 2.89 -9.71 4.96
CA VAL A 40 3.98 -9.72 5.96
C VAL A 40 4.62 -8.33 6.14
N ASN A 41 3.82 -7.35 6.55
CA ASN A 41 4.29 -5.97 6.73
C ASN A 41 3.99 -5.37 8.09
N GLU A 42 3.61 -6.20 9.06
CA GLU A 42 3.28 -5.74 10.43
C GLU A 42 2.15 -4.69 10.45
N ILE A 43 1.27 -4.76 9.46
CA ILE A 43 0.08 -3.90 9.37
C ILE A 43 -0.98 -4.47 10.31
N GLY A 44 -1.29 -3.75 11.38
CA GLY A 44 -2.38 -4.06 12.30
C GLY A 44 -3.73 -3.50 11.83
N ASP A 45 -4.75 -3.65 12.67
CA ASP A 45 -6.14 -3.32 12.32
C ASP A 45 -6.31 -1.87 11.84
N ASP A 46 -5.61 -0.90 12.43
CA ASP A 46 -5.72 0.51 12.05
C ASP A 46 -5.06 0.82 10.70
N GLY A 47 -3.93 0.16 10.41
CA GLY A 47 -3.31 0.22 9.08
C GLY A 47 -4.19 -0.46 8.04
N ALA A 48 -4.80 -1.59 8.38
CA ALA A 48 -5.72 -2.31 7.49
C ALA A 48 -6.96 -1.48 7.15
N LYS A 49 -7.59 -0.81 8.14
CA LYS A 49 -8.68 0.16 7.91
C LYS A 49 -8.28 1.32 7.01
N SER A 50 -7.00 1.70 7.03
CA SER A 50 -6.52 2.78 6.16
C SER A 50 -6.48 2.34 4.69
N ILE A 51 -6.21 1.07 4.40
CA ILE A 51 -6.06 0.52 3.04
C ILE A 51 -7.37 -0.14 2.51
N SER A 52 -8.37 -0.37 3.37
CA SER A 52 -9.69 -0.88 2.95
C SER A 52 -10.47 0.12 2.12
#